data_AF-A0A352S5G2-F1
#
_entry.id   AF-A0A352S5G2-F1
#
_cell.length_a   1.000
_cell.length_b   1.000
_cell.length_c   1.000
_cell.angle_alpha   90.00
_cell.angle_beta   90.00
_cell.angle_gamma   90.00
#
_symmetry.space_group_name_H-M   'P 1'
#
loop_
_entity.id
_entity.type
_entity.pdbx_description
1 polymer ?
#
loop_
_entity_poly.entity_id
_entity_poly.type
_entity_poly.pdbx_seq_one_letter_code
_entity_poly.pdbx_strand_id
1 'polypeptide(L)'
;PGRPARPELVPPQQVDRRRSLHTLAGRAVMIHALCHIEFNAINLALDAVWRFAGMPEAYYRDWLRVADEEALHFTLLADHLATLGATYGDYPAHNSLWEMTDRTSGDVLARMALVPRTLEARGLDASPPVRAKLAEVGDTAAAEIIDIILRDEVGHVAIGNHWYRWLCAQRGLDP
;
A
#
# COMPACT_ATOMS: atom_id res chain seq x y z
N PRO A 1 -8.47 -12.32 7.38
CA PRO A 1 -8.78 -11.13 8.21
C PRO A 1 -8.69 -9.87 7.33
N GLY A 2 -9.37 -8.78 7.67
CA GLY A 2 -9.18 -7.51 6.96
C GLY A 2 -9.84 -7.36 5.58
N ARG A 3 -10.85 -8.19 5.24
CA ARG A 3 -11.61 -8.06 3.99
C ARG A 3 -12.99 -7.48 4.27
N PRO A 4 -13.16 -6.15 4.22
CA PRO A 4 -14.49 -5.54 4.33
C PRO A 4 -15.38 -5.93 3.14
N ALA A 5 -16.69 -5.80 3.30
CA ALA A 5 -17.66 -6.10 2.24
C ALA A 5 -17.55 -5.17 1.02
N ARG A 6 -16.94 -3.99 1.20
CA ARG A 6 -16.63 -3.01 0.14
C ARG A 6 -15.16 -2.59 0.28
N PRO A 7 -14.46 -2.22 -0.81
CA PRO A 7 -14.96 -2.08 -2.18
C PRO A 7 -15.26 -3.42 -2.88
N GLU A 8 -16.07 -3.37 -3.95
CA GLU A 8 -16.21 -4.49 -4.86
C GLU A 8 -14.85 -4.79 -5.50
N LEU A 9 -14.42 -6.05 -5.45
CA LEU A 9 -13.12 -6.47 -5.96
C LEU A 9 -13.25 -6.99 -7.40
N VAL A 10 -12.70 -6.26 -8.35
CA VAL A 10 -12.75 -6.56 -9.79
C VAL A 10 -11.36 -6.84 -10.37
N PRO A 11 -11.24 -7.52 -11.51
CA PRO A 11 -9.96 -7.67 -12.21
C PRO A 11 -9.30 -6.32 -12.52
N PRO A 12 -7.95 -6.22 -12.55
CA PRO A 12 -7.25 -4.95 -12.78
C PRO A 12 -7.62 -4.19 -14.06
N GLN A 13 -8.15 -4.89 -15.07
CA GLN A 13 -8.63 -4.32 -16.33
C GLN A 13 -10.00 -3.65 -16.21
N GLN A 14 -10.77 -4.00 -15.18
CA GLN A 14 -12.12 -3.48 -14.92
C GLN A 14 -12.14 -2.31 -13.93
N VAL A 15 -11.02 -2.02 -13.26
CA VAL A 15 -10.85 -0.76 -12.52
C VAL A 15 -10.84 0.38 -13.54
N ASP A 16 -11.68 1.39 -13.35
CA ASP A 16 -11.96 2.43 -14.35
C ASP A 16 -10.78 3.41 -14.53
N ARG A 17 -9.76 2.98 -15.29
CA ARG A 17 -8.50 3.71 -15.55
C ARG A 17 -8.67 4.97 -16.42
N ARG A 18 -9.88 5.24 -16.93
CA ARG A 18 -10.12 6.21 -18.01
C ARG A 18 -10.64 7.56 -17.53
N ARG A 19 -10.83 7.76 -16.23
CA ARG A 19 -11.37 9.03 -15.72
C ARG A 19 -10.27 10.08 -15.61
N SER A 20 -10.54 11.24 -16.21
CA SER A 20 -9.64 12.38 -16.18
C SER A 20 -9.56 12.99 -14.78
N LEU A 21 -8.33 13.21 -14.27
CA LEU A 21 -8.07 13.91 -13.01
C LEU A 21 -8.51 15.38 -13.04
N HIS A 22 -8.82 15.94 -14.22
CA HIS A 22 -9.41 17.28 -14.30
C HIS A 22 -10.85 17.32 -13.75
N THR A 23 -11.52 16.17 -13.65
CA THR A 23 -12.88 16.08 -13.08
C THR A 23 -12.84 15.68 -11.60
N LEU A 24 -13.77 16.19 -10.79
CA LEU A 24 -13.92 15.79 -9.38
C LEU A 24 -14.12 14.27 -9.24
N ALA A 25 -14.97 13.68 -10.07
CA ALA A 25 -15.22 12.24 -10.06
C ALA A 25 -13.96 11.42 -10.41
N GLY A 26 -13.13 11.90 -11.35
CA GLY A 26 -11.86 11.25 -11.67
C GLY A 26 -10.84 11.35 -10.54
N ARG A 27 -10.78 12.49 -9.84
CA ARG A 27 -9.95 12.63 -8.64
C ARG A 27 -10.41 11.71 -7.52
N ALA A 28 -11.72 11.66 -7.24
CA ALA A 28 -12.28 10.79 -6.21
C ALA A 28 -11.94 9.31 -6.45
N VAL A 29 -12.05 8.83 -7.70
CA VAL A 29 -11.65 7.46 -8.06
C VAL A 29 -10.16 7.21 -7.85
N MET A 30 -9.30 8.17 -8.21
CA MET A 30 -7.86 8.05 -7.98
C MET A 30 -7.51 8.00 -6.48
N ILE A 31 -8.05 8.93 -5.69
CA ILE A 31 -7.81 8.97 -4.24
C ILE A 31 -8.35 7.70 -3.58
N HIS A 32 -9.53 7.21 -3.98
CA HIS A 32 -10.05 5.93 -3.49
C HIS A 32 -9.13 4.75 -3.82
N ALA A 33 -8.55 4.71 -5.02
CA ALA A 33 -7.59 3.67 -5.38
C ALA A 33 -6.33 3.72 -4.50
N LEU A 34 -5.84 4.91 -4.17
CA LEU A 34 -4.75 5.10 -3.21
C LEU A 34 -5.15 4.65 -1.80
N CYS A 35 -6.33 5.03 -1.30
CA CYS A 35 -6.87 4.48 -0.04
C CYS A 35 -6.85 2.94 -0.05
N HIS A 36 -7.19 2.31 -1.19
CA HIS A 36 -7.19 0.86 -1.28
C HIS A 36 -5.78 0.24 -1.21
N ILE A 37 -4.77 0.94 -1.72
CA ILE A 37 -3.37 0.53 -1.60
C ILE A 37 -2.94 0.58 -0.12
N GLU A 38 -3.13 1.73 0.54
CA GLU A 38 -2.76 1.90 1.96
C GLU A 38 -3.50 0.92 2.86
N PHE A 39 -4.81 0.74 2.63
CA PHE A 39 -5.61 -0.23 3.38
C PHE A 39 -5.05 -1.65 3.26
N ASN A 40 -4.63 -2.06 2.06
CA ASN A 40 -3.99 -3.36 1.89
C ASN A 40 -2.64 -3.40 2.61
N ALA A 41 -1.83 -2.34 2.53
CA ALA A 41 -0.53 -2.28 3.19
C ALA A 41 -0.63 -2.47 4.71
N ILE A 42 -1.60 -1.82 5.38
CA ILE A 42 -1.93 -2.06 6.80
C ILE A 42 -2.14 -3.55 7.06
N ASN A 43 -3.01 -4.19 6.28
CA ASN A 43 -3.37 -5.59 6.49
C ASN A 43 -2.20 -6.53 6.20
N LEU A 44 -1.33 -6.19 5.25
CA LEU A 44 -0.15 -6.99 4.92
C LEU A 44 0.94 -6.89 5.97
N ALA A 45 1.15 -5.71 6.53
CA ALA A 45 2.05 -5.49 7.65
C ALA A 45 1.56 -6.26 8.89
N LEU A 46 0.26 -6.16 9.21
CA LEU A 46 -0.34 -6.94 10.31
C LEU A 46 -0.31 -8.45 10.05
N ASP A 47 -0.51 -8.90 8.80
CA ASP A 47 -0.37 -10.31 8.43
C ASP A 47 1.06 -10.81 8.66
N ALA A 48 2.08 -10.01 8.33
CA ALA A 48 3.48 -10.35 8.58
C ALA A 48 3.75 -10.52 10.10
N VAL A 49 3.23 -9.61 10.93
CA VAL A 49 3.34 -9.68 12.40
C VAL A 49 2.70 -10.95 12.94
N TRP A 50 1.48 -11.26 12.52
CA TRP A 50 0.71 -12.38 13.06
C TRP A 50 1.19 -13.75 12.55
N ARG A 51 1.55 -13.84 11.27
CA ARG A 51 1.73 -15.11 10.58
C ARG A 51 3.06 -15.79 10.88
N PHE A 52 4.14 -15.01 10.99
CA PHE A 52 5.49 -15.55 11.07
C PHE A 52 6.01 -15.57 12.50
N ALA A 53 5.81 -16.69 13.18
CA ALA A 53 6.35 -16.93 14.52
C ALA A 53 7.87 -17.18 14.48
N GLY A 54 8.56 -16.91 15.60
CA GLY A 54 9.99 -17.20 15.77
C GLY A 54 10.94 -16.15 15.17
N MET A 55 10.41 -15.02 14.69
CA MET A 55 11.24 -13.89 14.27
C MET A 55 11.76 -13.10 15.48
N PRO A 56 12.85 -12.33 15.34
CA PRO A 56 13.32 -11.45 16.41
C PRO A 56 12.28 -10.38 16.78
N GLU A 57 12.31 -9.89 18.01
CA GLU A 57 11.37 -8.85 18.48
C GLU A 57 11.32 -7.61 17.58
N ALA A 58 12.49 -7.20 17.07
CA ALA A 58 12.62 -6.07 16.16
C ALA A 58 11.76 -6.24 14.89
N TYR A 59 11.61 -7.46 14.37
CA TYR A 59 10.77 -7.74 13.20
C TYR A 59 9.32 -7.33 13.44
N TYR A 60 8.78 -7.73 14.59
CA TYR A 60 7.41 -7.41 14.95
C TYR A 60 7.23 -5.91 15.17
N ARG A 61 8.21 -5.24 15.80
CA ARG A 61 8.18 -3.78 16.00
C ARG A 61 8.21 -3.02 14.68
N ASP A 62 9.06 -3.44 13.74
CA ASP A 62 9.18 -2.81 12.43
C ASP A 62 7.87 -2.94 11.64
N TRP A 63 7.29 -4.14 11.56
CA TRP A 63 6.03 -4.32 10.83
C TRP A 63 4.81 -3.70 11.52
N LEU A 64 4.80 -3.61 12.85
CA LEU A 64 3.78 -2.82 13.56
C LEU A 64 3.91 -1.32 13.27
N ARG A 65 5.15 -0.81 13.17
CA ARG A 65 5.40 0.57 12.78
C ARG A 65 4.92 0.84 11.35
N VAL A 66 5.24 -0.03 10.40
CA VAL A 66 4.72 0.07 9.02
C VAL A 66 3.18 0.10 9.07
N ALA A 67 2.53 -0.83 9.77
CA ALA A 67 1.07 -0.85 9.86
C ALA A 67 0.46 0.46 10.41
N ASP A 68 1.12 1.12 11.37
CA ASP A 68 0.70 2.40 11.95
C ASP A 68 0.87 3.56 10.96
N GLU A 69 2.01 3.63 10.26
CA GLU A 69 2.29 4.63 9.23
C GLU A 69 1.29 4.49 8.05
N GLU A 70 1.00 3.27 7.60
CA GLU A 70 0.00 3.03 6.54
C GLU A 70 -1.43 3.35 6.99
N ALA A 71 -1.73 3.21 8.29
CA ALA A 71 -3.02 3.62 8.85
C ALA A 71 -3.18 5.14 8.84
N LEU A 72 -2.10 5.89 9.10
CA LEU A 72 -2.07 7.33 8.94
C LEU A 72 -2.28 7.71 7.47
N HIS A 73 -1.55 7.09 6.53
CA HIS A 73 -1.68 7.34 5.10
C HIS A 73 -3.12 7.12 4.60
N PHE A 74 -3.71 5.98 4.97
CA PHE A 74 -5.11 5.66 4.67
C PHE A 74 -6.05 6.74 5.19
N THR A 75 -5.88 7.16 6.45
CA THR A 75 -6.74 8.15 7.09
C THR A 75 -6.68 9.50 6.38
N LEU A 76 -5.47 9.99 6.07
CA LEU A 76 -5.29 11.24 5.32
C LEU A 76 -5.99 11.20 3.96
N LEU A 77 -5.82 10.09 3.21
CA LEU A 77 -6.48 9.93 1.91
C LEU A 77 -8.00 9.79 2.03
N ALA A 78 -8.49 9.06 3.04
CA ALA A 78 -9.93 8.85 3.26
C ALA A 78 -10.63 10.15 3.66
N ASP A 79 -9.99 10.95 4.52
CA ASP A 79 -10.48 12.28 4.89
C ASP A 79 -10.52 13.21 3.66
N HIS A 80 -9.47 13.19 2.83
CA HIS A 80 -9.46 13.96 1.58
C HIS A 80 -10.54 13.47 0.60
N LEU A 81 -10.73 12.16 0.47
CA LEU A 81 -11.77 11.57 -0.38
C LEU A 81 -13.17 12.04 0.01
N ALA A 82 -13.44 12.20 1.31
CA ALA A 82 -14.69 12.74 1.82
C ALA A 82 -14.94 14.18 1.31
N THR A 83 -13.89 15.00 1.20
CA THR A 83 -14.00 16.36 0.64
C THR A 83 -14.38 16.37 -0.85
N LEU A 84 -14.07 15.28 -1.56
CA LEU A 84 -14.43 15.06 -2.97
C LEU A 84 -15.85 14.46 -3.12
N GLY A 85 -16.57 14.24 -2.02
CA GLY A 85 -17.94 13.73 -2.01
C GLY A 85 -18.05 12.21 -2.17
N ALA A 86 -17.00 11.46 -1.82
CA ALA A 86 -16.99 10.00 -1.85
C ALA A 86 -16.44 9.41 -0.55
N THR A 87 -16.70 8.13 -0.28
CA THR A 87 -16.13 7.39 0.86
C THR A 87 -15.37 6.18 0.35
N TYR A 88 -14.39 5.71 1.13
CA TYR A 88 -13.72 4.45 0.84
C TYR A 88 -14.75 3.30 0.73
N GLY A 89 -14.64 2.52 -0.35
CA GLY A 89 -15.61 1.49 -0.70
C GLY A 89 -16.66 1.89 -1.74
N ASP A 90 -16.78 3.18 -2.10
CA ASP A 90 -17.77 3.63 -3.10
C ASP A 90 -17.45 3.23 -4.54
N TYR A 91 -16.16 3.06 -4.85
CA TYR A 91 -15.69 2.61 -6.15
C TYR A 91 -15.14 1.17 -6.07
N PRO A 92 -15.13 0.43 -7.20
CA PRO A 92 -14.49 -0.88 -7.25
C PRO A 92 -12.96 -0.76 -7.14
N ALA A 93 -12.32 -1.79 -6.60
CA ALA A 93 -10.87 -1.89 -6.50
C ALA A 93 -10.39 -3.28 -6.98
N HIS A 94 -9.07 -3.46 -7.16
CA HIS A 94 -8.54 -4.77 -7.55
C HIS A 94 -7.86 -5.50 -6.40
N ASN A 95 -7.91 -6.83 -6.43
CA ASN A 95 -7.34 -7.67 -5.37
C ASN A 95 -5.92 -8.20 -5.65
N SER A 96 -5.24 -7.67 -6.68
CA SER A 96 -3.98 -8.26 -7.21
C SER A 96 -2.86 -8.44 -6.18
N LEU A 97 -2.87 -7.66 -5.10
CA LEU A 97 -1.86 -7.72 -4.06
C LEU A 97 -2.03 -8.95 -3.15
N TRP A 98 -3.27 -9.30 -2.81
CA TRP A 98 -3.57 -10.44 -1.93
C TRP A 98 -3.20 -11.79 -2.53
N GLU A 99 -3.25 -11.91 -3.86
CA GLU A 99 -2.82 -13.13 -4.55
C GLU A 99 -1.33 -13.43 -4.35
N MET A 100 -0.50 -12.39 -4.23
CA MET A 100 0.93 -12.56 -3.91
C MET A 100 1.14 -12.93 -2.45
N THR A 101 0.39 -12.29 -1.55
CA THR A 101 0.42 -12.55 -0.11
C THR A 101 0.01 -13.97 0.23
N ASP A 102 -1.02 -14.49 -0.44
CA ASP A 102 -1.49 -15.87 -0.26
C ASP A 102 -0.45 -16.89 -0.72
N ARG A 103 0.14 -16.69 -1.91
CA ARG A 103 1.20 -17.55 -2.46
C ARG A 103 2.48 -17.58 -1.61
N THR A 104 2.73 -16.52 -0.85
CA THR A 104 3.91 -16.41 0.04
C THR A 104 3.59 -16.69 1.51
N SER A 105 2.36 -17.10 1.83
CA SER A 105 1.91 -17.28 3.22
C SER A 105 2.67 -18.37 4.00
N GLY A 106 3.27 -19.33 3.30
CA GLY A 106 4.01 -20.44 3.91
C GLY A 106 5.48 -20.15 4.21
N ASP A 107 6.05 -19.03 3.73
CA ASP A 107 7.48 -18.76 3.89
C ASP A 107 7.77 -17.27 4.04
N VAL A 108 8.29 -16.89 5.21
CA VAL A 108 8.70 -15.52 5.53
C VAL A 108 9.76 -14.97 4.56
N LEU A 109 10.69 -15.81 4.08
CA LEU A 109 11.69 -15.36 3.10
C LEU A 109 11.02 -15.04 1.77
N ALA A 110 10.16 -15.92 1.27
CA ALA A 110 9.39 -15.65 0.05
C ALA A 110 8.51 -14.41 0.20
N ARG A 111 7.93 -14.20 1.39
CA ARG A 111 7.17 -12.99 1.71
C ARG A 111 8.03 -11.73 1.61
N MET A 112 9.16 -11.69 2.32
CA MET A 112 10.06 -10.53 2.32
C MET A 112 10.71 -10.30 0.95
N ALA A 113 10.87 -11.36 0.15
CA ALA A 113 11.43 -11.27 -1.20
C ALA A 113 10.47 -10.60 -2.19
N LEU A 114 9.18 -10.95 -2.12
CA LEU A 114 8.23 -10.64 -3.19
C LEU A 114 7.24 -9.53 -2.84
N VAL A 115 6.68 -9.53 -1.63
CA VAL A 115 5.56 -8.63 -1.31
C VAL A 115 6.02 -7.19 -1.09
N PRO A 116 7.01 -6.88 -0.21
CA PRO A 116 7.53 -5.53 -0.05
C PRO A 116 7.97 -4.95 -1.39
N ARG A 117 8.81 -5.66 -2.16
CA ARG A 117 9.28 -5.16 -3.46
C ARG A 117 8.17 -4.89 -4.49
N THR A 118 7.10 -5.69 -4.48
CA THR A 118 5.94 -5.44 -5.35
C THR A 118 5.17 -4.19 -4.91
N LEU A 119 5.10 -3.93 -3.60
CA LEU A 119 4.53 -2.70 -3.03
C LEU A 119 5.42 -1.50 -3.31
N GLU A 120 6.71 -1.59 -3.04
CA GLU A 120 7.73 -0.54 -3.24
C GLU A 120 7.74 -0.04 -4.69
N ALA A 121 7.72 -0.96 -5.66
CA ALA A 121 7.65 -0.61 -7.09
C ALA A 121 6.33 0.07 -7.48
N ARG A 122 5.27 -0.05 -6.68
CA ARG A 122 4.00 0.67 -6.89
C ARG A 122 4.01 2.02 -6.18
N GLY A 123 4.47 2.08 -4.93
CA GLY A 123 4.53 3.30 -4.13
C GLY A 123 5.54 4.30 -4.68
N LEU A 124 6.80 3.91 -4.86
CA LEU A 124 7.88 4.83 -5.23
C LEU A 124 7.86 5.23 -6.71
N ASP A 125 7.53 4.32 -7.63
CA ASP A 125 7.58 4.64 -9.06
C ASP A 125 6.30 5.35 -9.54
N ALA A 126 5.14 5.06 -8.96
CA ALA A 126 3.86 5.62 -9.42
C ALA A 126 3.48 6.94 -8.72
N SER A 127 3.94 7.16 -7.49
CA SER A 127 3.52 8.34 -6.71
C SER A 127 4.03 9.68 -7.23
N PRO A 128 5.28 9.85 -7.72
CA PRO A 128 5.75 11.15 -8.20
C PRO A 128 4.95 11.70 -9.40
N PRO A 129 4.64 10.89 -10.45
CA PRO A 129 3.75 11.33 -11.52
C PRO A 129 2.32 11.66 -11.04
N VAL A 130 1.77 10.86 -10.12
CA VAL A 130 0.42 11.09 -9.56
C VAL A 130 0.39 12.41 -8.77
N ARG A 131 1.37 12.63 -7.90
CA ARG A 131 1.57 13.87 -7.13
C ARG A 131 1.66 15.09 -8.02
N ALA A 132 2.49 15.04 -9.07
CA ALA A 132 2.65 16.13 -10.03
C ALA A 132 1.31 16.48 -10.71
N LYS A 133 0.57 15.45 -11.14
CA LYS A 133 -0.70 15.64 -11.84
C LYS A 133 -1.83 16.15 -10.93
N LEU A 134 -1.84 15.74 -9.65
CA LEU A 134 -2.77 16.28 -8.65
C LEU A 134 -2.51 17.78 -8.39
N ALA A 135 -1.24 18.16 -8.26
CA ALA A 135 -0.86 19.57 -8.14
C ALA A 135 -1.24 20.39 -9.38
N GLU A 136 -1.03 19.84 -10.58
CA GLU A 136 -1.40 20.49 -11.85
C GLU A 136 -2.90 20.81 -11.95
N VAL A 137 -3.75 19.91 -11.45
CA VAL A 137 -5.21 20.11 -11.46
C VAL A 137 -5.72 20.91 -10.25
N GLY A 138 -4.82 21.49 -9.46
CA GLY A 138 -5.13 22.35 -8.30
C GLY A 138 -5.51 21.60 -7.03
N ASP A 139 -5.31 20.28 -6.97
CA ASP A 139 -5.54 19.48 -5.76
C ASP A 139 -4.26 19.41 -4.91
N THR A 140 -3.90 20.56 -4.33
CA THR A 140 -2.67 20.70 -3.52
C THR A 140 -2.72 19.85 -2.26
N ALA A 141 -3.89 19.70 -1.63
CA ALA A 141 -4.04 18.87 -0.44
C ALA A 141 -3.72 17.40 -0.73
N ALA A 142 -4.23 16.85 -1.85
CA ALA A 142 -3.84 15.51 -2.26
C ALA A 142 -2.34 15.39 -2.53
N ALA A 143 -1.74 16.37 -3.21
CA ALA A 143 -0.31 16.35 -3.51
C ALA A 143 0.56 16.33 -2.24
N GLU A 144 0.19 17.10 -1.21
CA GLU A 144 0.88 17.12 0.09
C GLU A 144 0.76 15.78 0.84
N ILE A 145 -0.40 15.13 0.75
CA ILE A 145 -0.57 13.78 1.32
C ILE A 145 0.36 12.78 0.63
N ILE A 146 0.52 12.87 -0.69
CA ILE A 146 1.45 11.98 -1.41
C ILE A 146 2.92 12.29 -1.05
N ASP A 147 3.27 13.54 -0.76
CA ASP A 147 4.61 13.89 -0.28
C ASP A 147 4.90 13.25 1.11
N ILE A 148 3.89 13.12 1.97
CA ILE A 148 3.99 12.40 3.26
C ILE A 148 4.24 10.90 3.00
N ILE A 149 3.40 10.28 2.17
CA ILE A 149 3.50 8.85 1.85
C ILE A 149 4.88 8.53 1.27
N LEU A 150 5.34 9.29 0.27
CA LEU A 150 6.64 9.12 -0.37
C LEU A 150 7.82 9.19 0.61
N ARG A 151 7.74 10.06 1.63
CA ARG A 151 8.78 10.19 2.64
C ARG A 151 8.91 8.91 3.47
N ASP A 152 7.78 8.34 3.86
CA ASP A 152 7.73 7.21 4.79
C ASP A 152 8.00 5.87 4.09
N GLU A 153 7.60 5.75 2.81
CA GLU A 153 7.85 4.59 1.94
C GLU A 153 9.33 4.20 1.82
N VAL A 154 10.25 5.17 1.83
CA VAL A 154 11.71 4.89 1.84
C VAL A 154 12.10 4.07 3.07
N GLY A 155 11.48 4.34 4.22
CA GLY A 155 11.67 3.58 5.45
C GLY A 155 11.08 2.17 5.35
N HIS A 156 9.90 2.04 4.76
CA HIS A 156 9.24 0.75 4.56
C HIS A 156 10.06 -0.18 3.65
N VAL A 157 10.61 0.38 2.56
CA VAL A 157 11.54 -0.29 1.65
C VAL A 157 12.77 -0.81 2.39
N ALA A 158 13.34 0.03 3.26
CA ALA A 158 14.52 -0.32 4.02
C ALA A 158 14.24 -1.48 4.99
N ILE A 159 13.08 -1.49 5.65
CA ILE A 159 12.62 -2.58 6.53
C ILE A 159 12.47 -3.88 5.73
N GLY A 160 11.77 -3.85 4.60
CA GLY A 160 11.58 -5.05 3.75
C GLY A 160 12.91 -5.65 3.30
N ASN A 161 13.83 -4.80 2.80
CA ASN A 161 15.15 -5.23 2.38
C ASN A 161 16.03 -5.73 3.53
N HIS A 162 15.94 -5.14 4.71
CA HIS A 162 16.67 -5.58 5.90
C HIS A 162 16.29 -7.03 6.25
N TRP A 163 15.00 -7.30 6.41
CA TRP A 163 14.52 -8.62 6.81
C TRP A 163 14.72 -9.68 5.74
N TYR A 164 14.61 -9.31 4.45
CA TYR A 164 14.97 -10.21 3.36
C TYR A 164 16.45 -10.63 3.44
N ARG A 165 17.38 -9.68 3.55
CA ARG A 165 18.83 -9.98 3.67
C ARG A 165 19.15 -10.79 4.92
N TRP A 166 18.51 -10.46 6.04
CA TRP A 166 18.67 -11.20 7.29
C TRP A 166 18.25 -12.67 7.13
N LEU A 167 17.09 -12.92 6.49
CA LEU A 167 16.60 -14.26 6.23
C LEU A 167 17.48 -15.04 5.24
N CYS A 168 17.98 -14.39 4.19
CA CYS A 168 18.97 -14.99 3.29
C CYS A 168 20.22 -15.43 4.05
N ALA A 169 20.78 -14.55 4.90
CA ALA A 169 21.94 -14.88 5.72
C ALA A 169 21.68 -16.06 6.68
N GLN A 170 20.52 -16.09 7.35
CA GLN A 170 20.13 -17.21 8.22
C GLN A 170 20.01 -18.54 7.47
N ARG A 171 19.65 -18.50 6.18
CA ARG A 171 19.49 -19.69 5.33
C ARG A 171 20.70 -19.99 4.45
N GLY A 172 21.77 -19.19 4.53
CA GLY A 172 22.96 -19.34 3.68
C GLY A 172 22.69 -19.10 2.18
N LEU A 173 21.75 -18.21 1.86
CA LEU A 173 21.38 -17.83 0.50
C LEU A 173 21.96 -16.46 0.13
N ASP A 174 22.18 -16.23 -1.17
CA ASP A 174 22.54 -14.92 -1.70
C ASP A 174 21.26 -14.08 -1.89
N PRO A 175 21.18 -12.84 -1.34
CA PRO A 175 20.01 -11.97 -1.47
C PRO A 175 19.80 -11.41 -2.89
#